data_AF-A0A154NWY1-F1
#
_entry.id   AF-A0A154NWY1-F1
#
_cell.length_a   1.000
_cell.length_b   1.000
_cell.length_c   1.000
_cell.angle_alpha   90.00
_cell.angle_beta   90.00
_cell.angle_gamma   90.00
#
_symmetry.space_group_name_H-M   'P 1'
#
loop_
_entity.id
_entity.type
_entity.pdbx_description
1 polymer ?
#
loop_
_entity_poly.entity_id
_entity_poly.type
_entity_poly.pdbx_seq_one_letter_code
_entity_poly.pdbx_strand_id
1 'polypeptide(L)'
;MVQLLLEYGADPNQPDCRGNTPLHTASDTASDTASGTASILRRVSIITLLLKAGADVSSLSKDGYSPLQLAESRLKLVQTFKVKGVEMSIVKQELNDIVNMLLTYLQKQKSSHEKLETLSSFYSRLSLSSTVDQVQDDVKDLLAKLDALNITS
;
A
#
# COMPACT_ATOMS: atom_id res chain seq x y z
N MET A 1 0.72 -4.58 -19.18
CA MET A 1 1.05 -3.27 -19.80
C MET A 1 2.00 -2.45 -18.92
N VAL A 2 1.69 -2.16 -17.65
CA VAL A 2 2.59 -1.37 -16.76
C VAL A 2 3.99 -2.00 -16.63
N GLN A 3 4.08 -3.31 -16.41
CA GLN A 3 5.38 -4.01 -16.33
C GLN A 3 6.24 -3.81 -17.59
N LEU A 4 5.62 -3.96 -18.76
CA LEU A 4 6.30 -3.79 -20.04
C LEU A 4 6.83 -2.36 -20.20
N LEU A 5 6.03 -1.35 -19.85
CA LEU A 5 6.45 0.05 -19.93
C LEU A 5 7.66 0.33 -19.03
N LEU A 6 7.67 -0.23 -17.81
CA LEU A 6 8.80 -0.11 -16.90
C LEU A 6 10.05 -0.83 -17.42
N GLU A 7 9.90 -2.00 -18.03
CA GLU A 7 11.00 -2.75 -18.68
C GLU A 7 11.59 -1.99 -19.88
N TYR A 8 10.79 -1.20 -20.59
CA TYR A 8 11.25 -0.30 -21.66
C TYR A 8 11.81 1.05 -21.16
N GLY A 9 11.99 1.22 -19.85
CA GLY A 9 12.62 2.41 -19.26
C GLY A 9 11.67 3.57 -19.00
N ALA A 10 10.36 3.32 -18.91
CA ALA A 10 9.42 4.35 -18.45
C ALA A 10 9.78 4.77 -17.03
N ASP A 11 9.86 6.08 -16.81
CA ASP A 11 10.13 6.64 -15.48
C ASP A 11 8.91 6.43 -14.56
N PRO A 12 9.04 5.65 -13.46
CA PRO A 12 7.95 5.39 -12.53
C PRO A 12 7.52 6.63 -11.72
N ASN A 13 8.25 7.74 -11.85
CA ASN A 13 8.00 9.01 -11.18
C ASN A 13 7.41 10.07 -12.09
N GLN A 14 7.28 9.80 -13.39
CA GLN A 14 6.83 10.79 -14.36
C GLN A 14 5.41 11.27 -14.03
N PRO A 15 5.21 12.53 -13.62
CA PRO A 15 3.88 13.03 -13.31
C PRO A 15 3.05 13.20 -14.59
N ASP A 16 1.74 12.96 -14.48
CA ASP A 16 0.76 13.28 -15.52
C ASP A 16 0.51 14.80 -15.62
N CYS A 17 -0.37 15.22 -16.53
CA CYS A 17 -0.74 16.63 -16.70
C CYS A 17 -1.41 17.26 -15.47
N ARG A 18 -1.75 16.45 -14.46
CA ARG A 18 -2.35 16.87 -13.20
C ARG A 18 -1.34 16.86 -12.04
N GLY A 19 -0.10 16.44 -12.26
CA GLY A 19 0.94 16.31 -11.22
C GLY A 19 0.92 14.97 -10.48
N ASN A 20 0.10 14.01 -10.91
CA ASN A 20 0.02 12.70 -10.28
C ASN A 20 1.09 11.77 -10.87
N THR A 21 1.90 11.15 -10.01
CA THR A 21 2.79 10.09 -10.41
C THR A 21 1.99 8.82 -10.74
N PRO A 22 2.58 7.85 -11.44
CA PRO A 22 1.99 6.53 -11.63
C PRO A 22 1.56 5.89 -10.30
N LEU A 23 2.30 6.16 -9.21
CA LEU A 23 1.98 5.66 -7.87
C LEU A 23 0.71 6.32 -7.31
N HIS A 24 0.50 7.61 -7.53
CA HIS A 24 -0.73 8.32 -7.15
C HIS A 24 -1.95 7.77 -7.90
N THR A 25 -1.85 7.60 -9.23
CA THR A 25 -2.96 7.09 -10.04
C THR A 25 -3.29 5.63 -9.72
N ALA A 26 -2.29 4.82 -9.36
CA ALA A 26 -2.51 3.46 -8.88
C ALA A 26 -3.12 3.41 -7.47
N SER A 27 -2.95 4.46 -6.67
CA SER A 27 -3.46 4.56 -5.29
C SER A 27 -4.83 5.22 -5.20
N ASP A 28 -5.26 5.94 -6.25
CA ASP A 28 -6.61 6.49 -6.33
C ASP A 28 -7.65 5.35 -6.33
N THR A 29 -8.69 5.53 -5.52
CA THR A 29 -9.83 4.61 -5.35
C THR A 29 -11.09 5.13 -6.02
N ALA A 30 -11.10 6.41 -6.41
CA ALA A 30 -12.32 7.12 -6.80
C ALA A 30 -12.89 6.66 -8.15
N SER A 31 -12.08 6.07 -9.03
CA SER A 31 -12.50 5.71 -10.38
C SER A 31 -13.15 4.32 -10.53
N ASP A 32 -13.25 3.51 -9.47
CA ASP A 32 -13.36 2.05 -9.66
C ASP A 32 -14.34 1.32 -8.74
N THR A 33 -15.32 2.04 -8.20
CA THR A 33 -16.43 1.46 -7.46
C THR A 33 -17.28 0.47 -8.28
N ALA A 34 -17.06 0.37 -9.60
CA ALA A 34 -17.89 -0.41 -10.52
C ALA A 34 -17.39 -1.84 -10.86
N SER A 35 -16.15 -2.25 -10.52
CA SER A 35 -15.56 -3.46 -11.13
C SER A 35 -14.89 -4.45 -10.16
N GLY A 36 -15.57 -4.82 -9.07
CA GLY A 36 -15.28 -6.04 -8.28
C GLY A 36 -13.83 -6.31 -7.85
N THR A 37 -13.57 -7.55 -7.40
CA THR A 37 -12.28 -7.99 -6.82
C THR A 37 -11.10 -7.95 -7.80
N ALA A 38 -11.34 -8.19 -9.09
CA ALA A 38 -10.28 -8.22 -10.11
C ALA A 38 -9.62 -6.84 -10.34
N SER A 39 -10.39 -5.76 -10.19
CA SER A 39 -9.90 -4.39 -10.42
C SER A 39 -9.00 -3.88 -9.28
N ILE A 40 -9.17 -4.43 -8.08
CA ILE A 40 -8.32 -4.17 -6.92
C ILE A 40 -6.99 -4.90 -7.08
N LEU A 41 -7.02 -6.20 -7.37
CA LEU A 41 -5.81 -7.01 -7.59
C LEU A 41 -4.91 -6.47 -8.72
N ARG A 42 -5.52 -5.93 -9.78
CA ARG A 42 -4.79 -5.25 -10.86
C ARG A 42 -4.05 -4.02 -10.36
N ARG A 43 -4.68 -3.20 -9.51
CA ARG A 43 -4.08 -2.00 -8.94
C ARG A 43 -2.92 -2.32 -8.00
N VAL A 44 -3.09 -3.34 -7.18
CA VAL A 44 -2.05 -3.84 -6.29
C VAL A 44 -0.82 -4.25 -7.08
N SER A 45 -1.03 -5.04 -8.15
CA SER A 45 0.06 -5.43 -9.05
C SER A 45 0.76 -4.21 -9.66
N ILE A 46 0.03 -3.15 -10.01
CA ILE A 46 0.58 -1.91 -10.55
C ILE A 46 1.41 -1.16 -9.49
N ILE A 47 0.89 -1.02 -8.26
CA ILE A 47 1.62 -0.38 -7.15
C ILE A 47 2.92 -1.13 -6.88
N THR A 48 2.88 -2.45 -6.72
CA THR A 48 4.08 -3.28 -6.50
C THR A 48 5.10 -3.10 -7.62
N LEU A 49 4.66 -3.09 -8.88
CA LEU A 49 5.55 -2.91 -10.02
C LEU A 49 6.22 -1.53 -10.04
N LEU A 50 5.46 -0.46 -9.77
CA LEU A 50 5.98 0.91 -9.72
C LEU A 50 7.00 1.07 -8.59
N LEU A 51 6.72 0.48 -7.43
CA LEU A 51 7.64 0.49 -6.30
C LEU A 51 8.92 -0.28 -6.59
N LYS A 52 8.82 -1.47 -7.19
CA LYS A 52 9.99 -2.24 -7.65
C LYS A 52 10.82 -1.47 -8.68
N ALA A 53 10.18 -0.64 -9.49
CA ALA A 53 10.88 0.23 -10.45
C ALA A 53 11.52 1.47 -9.80
N GLY A 54 11.33 1.71 -8.50
CA GLY A 54 11.91 2.86 -7.80
C GLY A 54 11.02 4.09 -7.77
N ALA A 55 9.69 3.91 -7.83
CA ALA A 55 8.75 5.00 -7.59
C ALA A 55 9.07 5.71 -6.26
N ASP A 56 9.07 7.03 -6.32
CA ASP A 56 9.35 7.94 -5.24
C ASP A 56 8.13 8.01 -4.34
N VAL A 57 8.27 7.30 -3.23
CA VAL A 57 7.32 7.27 -2.12
C VAL A 57 7.39 8.54 -1.26
N SER A 58 8.30 9.48 -1.52
CA SER A 58 8.36 10.74 -0.76
C SER A 58 7.49 11.85 -1.34
N SER A 59 7.08 11.71 -2.61
CA SER A 59 6.22 12.66 -3.29
C SER A 59 4.79 12.59 -2.77
N LEU A 60 4.23 13.74 -2.36
CA LEU A 60 2.83 13.86 -1.96
C LEU A 60 1.92 13.80 -3.19
N SER A 61 0.72 13.23 -3.04
CA SER A 61 -0.31 13.34 -4.07
C SER A 61 -0.77 14.78 -4.24
N LYS A 62 -1.48 15.08 -5.32
CA LYS A 62 -2.08 16.41 -5.55
C LYS A 62 -2.99 16.86 -4.40
N ASP A 63 -3.65 15.90 -3.74
CA ASP A 63 -4.52 16.14 -2.59
C ASP A 63 -3.74 16.22 -1.26
N GLY A 64 -2.39 16.22 -1.34
CA GLY A 64 -1.49 16.26 -0.19
C GLY A 64 -1.34 14.93 0.53
N TYR A 65 -1.82 13.81 -0.05
CA TYR A 65 -1.71 12.52 0.61
C TYR A 65 -0.29 11.96 0.52
N SER A 66 0.25 11.61 1.67
CA SER A 66 1.48 10.83 1.77
C SER A 66 1.23 9.36 1.39
N PRO A 67 2.26 8.63 0.96
CA PRO A 67 2.13 7.19 0.73
C PRO A 67 1.73 6.38 1.96
N LEU A 68 1.94 6.91 3.17
CA LEU A 68 1.37 6.36 4.40
C LEU A 68 -0.16 6.41 4.40
N GLN A 69 -0.75 7.57 4.08
CA GLN A 69 -2.21 7.73 4.03
C GLN A 69 -2.84 6.91 2.90
N LEU A 70 -2.13 6.75 1.77
CA LEU A 70 -2.57 5.88 0.67
C LEU A 70 -2.55 4.41 1.11
N ALA A 71 -1.49 3.98 1.80
CA ALA A 71 -1.40 2.62 2.35
C ALA A 71 -2.46 2.35 3.43
N GLU A 72 -2.72 3.29 4.34
CA GLU A 72 -3.80 3.19 5.34
C GLU A 72 -5.18 3.04 4.68
N SER A 73 -5.45 3.81 3.63
CA SER A 73 -6.69 3.69 2.86
C SER A 73 -6.81 2.32 2.21
N ARG A 74 -5.71 1.76 1.70
CA ARG A 74 -5.66 0.40 1.14
C ARG A 74 -5.85 -0.68 2.21
N LEU A 75 -5.19 -0.56 3.36
CA LEU A 75 -5.37 -1.45 4.51
C LEU A 75 -6.84 -1.45 4.98
N LYS A 76 -7.50 -0.29 5.05
CA LYS A 76 -8.93 -0.16 5.39
C LYS A 76 -9.82 -0.86 4.37
N LEU A 77 -9.46 -0.83 3.08
CA LEU A 77 -10.16 -1.58 2.04
C LEU A 77 -10.00 -3.09 2.24
N VAL A 78 -8.76 -3.59 2.41
CA VAL A 78 -8.48 -5.01 2.66
C VAL A 78 -9.22 -5.52 3.90
N GLN A 79 -9.36 -4.68 4.93
CA GLN A 79 -10.15 -4.98 6.12
C GLN A 79 -11.66 -5.09 5.85
N THR A 80 -12.21 -4.23 4.98
CA THR A 80 -13.66 -4.16 4.71
C THR A 80 -14.14 -5.30 3.80
N PHE A 81 -13.29 -5.81 2.93
CA PHE A 81 -13.65 -6.95 2.09
C PHE A 81 -13.57 -8.26 2.89
N LYS A 82 -14.74 -8.82 3.27
CA LYS A 82 -14.83 -10.25 3.62
C LYS A 82 -14.37 -11.05 2.40
N VAL A 83 -13.17 -11.61 2.49
CA VAL A 83 -12.50 -12.38 1.44
C VAL A 83 -13.33 -13.64 1.12
N LYS A 84 -14.37 -13.50 0.30
CA LYS A 84 -15.05 -14.62 -0.33
C LYS A 84 -14.43 -14.82 -1.70
N GLY A 85 -13.47 -15.74 -1.79
CA GLY A 85 -12.93 -16.25 -3.05
C GLY A 85 -11.61 -15.64 -3.53
N VAL A 86 -10.95 -14.76 -2.76
CA VAL A 86 -9.55 -14.40 -3.02
C VAL A 86 -8.66 -15.33 -2.22
N GLU A 87 -7.64 -15.91 -2.86
CA GLU A 87 -6.68 -16.74 -2.16
C GLU A 87 -5.89 -15.92 -1.13
N MET A 88 -5.76 -16.47 0.08
CA MET A 88 -5.02 -15.86 1.20
C MET A 88 -3.58 -15.51 0.83
N SER A 89 -2.94 -16.32 -0.01
CA SER A 89 -1.60 -16.09 -0.55
C SER A 89 -1.48 -14.73 -1.23
N ILE A 90 -2.50 -14.31 -1.96
CA ILE A 90 -2.54 -13.02 -2.68
C ILE A 90 -2.67 -11.87 -1.69
N VAL A 91 -3.56 -11.98 -0.70
CA VAL A 91 -3.79 -10.94 0.32
C VAL A 91 -2.54 -10.74 1.19
N LYS A 92 -1.86 -11.82 1.58
CA LYS A 92 -0.60 -11.74 2.33
C LYS A 92 0.51 -11.12 1.51
N GLN A 93 0.63 -11.51 0.25
CA GLN A 93 1.63 -10.93 -0.64
C GLN A 93 1.41 -9.42 -0.81
N GLU A 94 0.15 -9.01 -0.97
CA GLU A 94 -0.26 -7.60 -1.03
C GLU A 94 0.11 -6.82 0.23
N LEU A 95 -0.27 -7.34 1.40
CA LEU A 95 0.04 -6.69 2.67
C LEU A 95 1.55 -6.61 2.91
N ASN A 96 2.31 -7.65 2.54
CA ASN A 96 3.76 -7.63 2.59
C ASN A 96 4.36 -6.54 1.70
N ASP A 97 3.88 -6.39 0.46
CA ASP A 97 4.36 -5.37 -0.46
C ASP A 97 4.05 -3.95 0.06
N ILE A 98 2.85 -3.73 0.61
CA ILE A 98 2.46 -2.45 1.23
C ILE A 98 3.33 -2.13 2.44
N VAL A 99 3.54 -3.09 3.33
CA VAL A 99 4.37 -2.89 4.54
C VAL A 99 5.82 -2.66 4.19
N ASN A 100 6.38 -3.42 3.24
CA ASN A 100 7.75 -3.22 2.76
C ASN A 100 7.95 -1.84 2.13
N MET A 101 6.94 -1.36 1.39
CA MET A 101 6.94 0.00 0.86
C MET A 101 6.98 1.04 1.97
N LEU A 102 6.12 0.91 2.97
CA LEU A 102 6.06 1.84 4.11
C LEU A 102 7.35 1.82 4.93
N LEU A 103 7.92 0.63 5.15
CA LEU A 103 9.23 0.48 5.78
C LEU A 103 10.30 1.24 5.00
N THR A 104 10.34 1.07 3.68
CA THR A 104 11.30 1.76 2.81
C THR A 104 11.10 3.29 2.84
N TYR A 105 9.85 3.75 2.81
CA TYR A 105 9.50 5.16 2.90
C TYR A 105 9.96 5.77 4.22
N LEU A 106 9.61 5.16 5.36
CA LEU A 106 9.96 5.66 6.69
C LEU A 106 11.47 5.61 6.94
N GLN A 107 12.16 4.58 6.43
CA GLN A 107 13.62 4.51 6.44
C GLN A 107 14.27 5.68 5.69
N LYS A 108 13.76 5.99 4.49
CA LYS A 108 14.25 7.13 3.69
C LYS A 108 13.96 8.48 4.35
N GLN A 109 12.82 8.61 5.03
CA GLN A 109 12.44 9.85 5.70
C GLN A 109 13.21 10.14 6.99
N LYS A 110 14.07 9.22 7.48
CA LYS A 110 14.60 9.26 8.86
C LYS A 110 13.50 9.49 9.90
N SER A 111 12.30 9.00 9.61
CA SER A 111 11.09 9.24 10.39
C SER A 111 11.02 8.35 11.63
N SER A 112 10.08 8.67 12.53
CA SER A 112 9.93 8.10 13.87
C SER A 112 10.15 6.58 13.94
N HIS A 113 11.12 6.17 14.76
CA HIS A 113 11.47 4.77 15.05
C HIS A 113 10.24 3.95 15.46
N GLU A 114 9.27 4.57 16.14
CA GLU A 114 8.03 3.92 16.59
C GLU A 114 7.14 3.45 15.43
N LYS A 115 7.06 4.23 14.33
CA LYS A 115 6.30 3.84 13.13
C LYS A 115 6.97 2.65 12.42
N LEU A 116 8.30 2.63 12.38
CA LEU A 116 9.09 1.53 11.82
C LEU A 116 8.93 0.24 12.64
N GLU A 117 9.05 0.32 13.97
CA GLU A 117 8.86 -0.83 14.87
C GLU A 117 7.44 -1.39 14.76
N THR A 118 6.43 -0.51 14.68
CA THR A 118 5.03 -0.92 14.50
C THR A 118 4.82 -1.72 13.22
N LEU A 119 5.36 -1.24 12.10
CA LEU A 119 5.27 -1.94 10.80
C LEU A 119 6.08 -3.24 10.78
N SER A 120 7.28 -3.25 11.37
CA SER A 120 8.12 -4.45 11.48
C SER A 120 7.47 -5.55 12.33
N SER A 121 6.86 -5.16 13.45
CA SER A 121 6.08 -6.05 14.30
C SER A 121 4.85 -6.61 13.56
N PHE A 122 4.14 -5.75 12.82
CA PHE A 122 3.02 -6.20 11.98
C PHE A 122 3.48 -7.17 10.88
N TYR A 123 4.57 -6.88 10.19
CA TYR A 123 5.15 -7.77 9.17
C TYR A 123 5.43 -9.17 9.72
N SER A 124 6.04 -9.22 10.91
CA SER A 124 6.34 -10.48 11.59
C SER A 124 5.07 -11.26 11.95
N ARG A 125 4.03 -10.58 12.44
CA ARG A 125 2.73 -11.19 12.74
C ARG A 125 2.03 -11.69 11.49
N LEU A 126 1.97 -10.86 10.45
CA LEU A 126 1.36 -11.18 9.16
C LEU A 126 1.97 -12.45 8.52
N SER A 127 3.29 -12.64 8.68
CA SER A 127 3.99 -13.84 8.21
C SER A 127 3.51 -15.11 8.95
N LEU A 128 3.06 -14.99 10.19
CA LEU A 128 2.59 -16.09 11.04
C LEU A 128 1.07 -16.32 10.96
N SER A 129 0.29 -15.30 10.60
CA SER A 129 -1.17 -15.38 10.50
C SER A 129 -1.56 -16.47 9.50
N SER A 130 -2.43 -17.41 9.85
CA SER A 130 -2.80 -18.54 8.97
C SER A 130 -4.25 -18.44 8.47
N THR A 131 -5.07 -17.60 9.08
CA THR A 131 -6.50 -17.44 8.76
C THR A 131 -6.82 -16.01 8.34
N VAL A 132 -7.90 -15.84 7.57
CA VAL A 132 -8.36 -14.53 7.08
C VAL A 132 -8.72 -13.62 8.24
N ASP A 133 -9.37 -14.17 9.28
CA ASP A 133 -9.72 -13.42 10.48
C ASP A 133 -8.48 -12.88 11.20
N GLN A 134 -7.41 -13.68 11.34
CA GLN A 134 -6.15 -13.22 11.94
C GLN A 134 -5.53 -12.08 11.15
N VAL A 135 -5.46 -12.20 9.82
CA VAL A 135 -4.92 -11.13 8.96
C VAL A 135 -5.78 -9.87 9.08
N GLN A 136 -7.10 -9.99 9.14
CA GLN A 136 -8.00 -8.85 9.30
C GLN A 136 -7.84 -8.18 10.67
N ASP A 137 -7.70 -8.96 11.75
CA ASP A 137 -7.44 -8.43 13.09
C ASP A 137 -6.06 -7.76 13.17
N ASP A 138 -5.03 -8.36 12.57
CA ASP A 138 -3.71 -7.75 12.51
C ASP A 138 -3.74 -6.42 11.75
N VAL A 139 -4.44 -6.36 10.61
CA VAL A 139 -4.58 -5.13 9.80
C VAL A 139 -5.34 -4.06 10.59
N LYS A 140 -6.38 -4.45 11.31
CA LYS A 140 -7.15 -3.56 12.18
C LYS A 140 -6.28 -2.98 13.30
N ASP A 141 -5.48 -3.82 13.94
CA ASP A 141 -4.54 -3.40 14.99
C ASP A 141 -3.46 -2.46 14.42
N LEU A 142 -2.91 -2.75 13.24
CA LEU A 142 -1.96 -1.87 12.57
C LEU A 142 -2.57 -0.49 12.30
N LEU A 143 -3.77 -0.45 11.72
CA LEU A 143 -4.47 0.80 11.42
C LEU A 143 -4.70 1.64 12.68
N ALA A 144 -5.15 1.01 13.78
CA ALA A 144 -5.35 1.70 15.04
C ALA A 144 -4.06 2.29 15.61
N LYS A 145 -2.93 1.57 15.48
CA LYS A 145 -1.60 2.05 15.89
C LYS A 145 -1.11 3.19 14.99
N LEU A 146 -1.29 3.08 13.69
CA LEU A 146 -0.91 4.15 12.75
C LEU A 146 -1.70 5.43 13.01
N ASP A 147 -3.03 5.33 13.20
CA ASP A 147 -3.89 6.47 13.57
C ASP A 147 -3.41 7.10 14.90
N ALA A 148 -3.12 6.30 15.93
CA ALA A 148 -2.61 6.79 17.21
C ALA A 148 -1.25 7.53 17.10
N LEU A 149 -0.36 7.02 16.24
CA LEU A 149 0.95 7.61 15.95
C LEU A 149 0.88 8.85 15.05
N ASN A 150 -0.27 9.09 14.39
CA ASN A 150 -0.49 10.26 13.55
C ASN A 150 -1.14 11.41 14.32
N ILE A 151 -1.93 11.10 15.35
CA ILE A 151 -2.53 12.09 16.27
C ILE A 151 -1.48 12.76 17.17
N THR A 152 -0.33 12.10 17.37
CA THR A 152 0.76 12.60 18.22
C THR A 152 1.75 13.55 17.52
N SER A 153 1.51 13.91 16.25
CA SER A 153 2.40 14.78 15.45
C SER A 153 1.79 16.12 15.08
#